data_AF-A0A673W216-F1
#
_entry.id   AF-A0A673W216-F1
#
_cell.length_a   1.000
_cell.length_b   1.000
_cell.length_c   1.000
_cell.angle_alpha   90.00
_cell.angle_beta   90.00
_cell.angle_gamma   90.00
#
_symmetry.space_group_name_H-M   'P 1'
#
loop_
_entity.id
_entity.type
_entity.pdbx_description
1 polymer ?
#
loop_
_entity_poly.entity_id
_entity_poly.type
_entity_poly.pdbx_seq_one_letter_code
_entity_poly.pdbx_strand_id
1 'polypeptide(L)'
;MRSQSHTLSWYHEFPGPEWLQVPNVPQETTSRQRPSPCGIPKPCPEGDFSFLITSGAANVVGPKICIEGKMVMGYVENNVGYGINIAVVNGKSKGYIHSKFSYFTSYIEPLVEFLKSIENGSIVLIATYDDPATKLNEEARKLIRELGSSAIQSLGFRDNWVFVGGKGADVASTLEKHIKNNRDKNKYDSWPEMIEWQGCLPRYLE
;
A
#
# COMPACT_ATOMS: atom_id res chain seq x y z
N MET A 1 21.42 -66.49 -12.23
CA MET A 1 20.41 -67.44 -11.72
C MET A 1 19.35 -66.64 -10.96
N ARG A 2 18.07 -66.85 -11.28
CA ARG A 2 16.92 -66.29 -10.54
C ARG A 2 16.89 -66.88 -9.12
N SER A 3 16.49 -66.08 -8.14
CA SER A 3 15.65 -66.54 -7.03
C SER A 3 14.77 -65.40 -6.57
N GLN A 4 13.49 -65.69 -6.37
CA GLN A 4 12.40 -64.76 -6.06
C GLN A 4 12.14 -64.70 -4.54
N SER A 5 11.39 -63.66 -4.13
CA SER A 5 10.29 -63.69 -3.13
C SER A 5 10.71 -63.76 -1.64
N HIS A 6 10.03 -63.19 -0.63
CA HIS A 6 8.62 -62.82 -0.42
C HIS A 6 8.53 -61.65 0.61
N THR A 7 7.42 -60.92 0.54
CA THR A 7 6.88 -60.05 1.62
C THR A 7 6.59 -60.84 2.89
N LEU A 8 6.63 -60.20 4.07
CA LEU A 8 5.70 -60.47 5.18
C LEU A 8 5.73 -59.30 6.18
N SER A 9 4.62 -58.58 6.23
CA SER A 9 4.24 -57.60 7.23
C SER A 9 3.81 -58.32 8.51
N TRP A 10 4.41 -58.00 9.66
CA TRP A 10 3.77 -58.18 10.98
C TRP A 10 4.38 -57.22 12.01
N TYR A 11 3.71 -56.10 12.28
CA TYR A 11 3.57 -55.57 13.64
C TYR A 11 2.19 -54.96 13.79
N HIS A 12 1.46 -55.47 14.78
CA HIS A 12 0.12 -55.06 15.16
C HIS A 12 0.08 -53.59 15.58
N GLU A 13 -0.95 -52.87 15.12
CA GLU A 13 -1.29 -51.53 15.60
C GLU A 13 -1.48 -51.56 17.12
N PHE A 14 -0.68 -50.76 17.82
CA PHE A 14 -0.93 -50.40 19.21
C PHE A 14 -2.00 -49.30 19.22
N PRO A 15 -3.22 -49.53 19.76
CA PRO A 15 -4.11 -48.43 20.06
C PRO A 15 -3.54 -47.70 21.28
N GLY A 16 -3.08 -46.46 21.09
CA GLY A 16 -2.62 -45.59 22.18
C GLY A 16 -3.73 -45.34 23.21
N PRO A 17 -3.37 -44.89 24.43
CA PRO A 17 -4.30 -44.82 25.54
C PRO A 17 -5.42 -43.78 25.31
N GLU A 18 -6.61 -44.13 25.78
CA GLU A 18 -7.92 -43.49 25.50
C GLU A 18 -8.00 -42.00 25.85
N TRP A 19 -7.12 -41.50 26.72
CA TRP A 19 -7.04 -40.08 27.10
C TRP A 19 -6.31 -39.19 26.08
N LEU A 20 -5.71 -39.77 25.03
CA LEU A 20 -5.17 -39.02 23.89
C LEU A 20 -6.23 -38.75 22.80
N GLN A 21 -7.46 -39.25 22.94
CA GLN A 21 -8.53 -38.97 22.00
C GLN A 21 -9.26 -37.69 22.39
N VAL A 22 -8.85 -36.57 21.77
CA VAL A 22 -9.55 -35.29 21.90
C VAL A 22 -10.95 -35.45 21.27
N PRO A 23 -12.05 -35.20 22.00
CA PRO A 23 -13.39 -35.26 21.43
C PRO A 23 -13.51 -34.26 20.28
N ASN A 24 -14.13 -34.68 19.18
CA ASN A 24 -14.41 -33.88 17.98
C ASN A 24 -14.77 -32.43 18.32
N VAL A 25 -13.78 -31.54 18.21
CA VAL A 25 -14.01 -30.11 18.13
C VAL A 25 -14.72 -29.89 16.80
N PRO A 26 -15.92 -29.28 16.77
CA PRO A 26 -16.55 -28.90 15.52
C PRO A 26 -15.54 -28.07 14.74
N GLN A 27 -15.13 -28.55 13.57
CA GLN A 27 -14.37 -27.74 12.63
C GLN A 27 -15.33 -26.67 12.12
N GLU A 28 -15.47 -25.57 12.86
CA GLU A 28 -15.82 -24.31 12.24
C GLU A 28 -14.73 -24.05 11.21
N THR A 29 -15.07 -24.30 9.95
CA THR A 29 -14.30 -23.90 8.79
C THR A 29 -14.32 -22.37 8.67
N THR A 30 -13.79 -21.68 9.67
CA THR A 30 -13.19 -20.37 9.42
C THR A 30 -11.83 -20.69 8.84
N SER A 31 -11.75 -20.74 7.51
CA SER A 31 -10.46 -20.66 6.85
C SER A 31 -9.76 -19.44 7.45
N ARG A 32 -8.71 -19.65 8.26
CA ARG A 32 -7.78 -18.58 8.61
C ARG A 32 -7.08 -18.20 7.32
N GLN A 33 -7.79 -17.46 6.46
CA GLN A 33 -7.18 -16.72 5.38
C GLN A 33 -6.13 -15.86 6.08
N ARG A 34 -4.86 -16.08 5.72
CA ARG A 34 -3.80 -15.18 6.16
C ARG A 34 -4.30 -13.76 5.85
N PRO A 35 -4.24 -12.82 6.81
CA PRO A 35 -4.67 -11.46 6.56
C PRO A 35 -4.06 -11.03 5.24
N SER A 36 -4.89 -10.61 4.28
CA SER A 36 -4.37 -10.22 2.98
C SER A 36 -3.29 -9.18 3.21
N PRO A 37 -2.23 -9.11 2.39
CA PRO A 37 -1.23 -8.07 2.51
C PRO A 37 -1.89 -6.70 2.60
N CYS A 38 -3.06 -6.48 1.98
CA CYS A 38 -3.84 -5.25 1.96
C CYS A 38 -4.89 -5.11 3.08
N GLY A 39 -4.84 -5.96 4.10
CA GLY A 39 -5.83 -5.98 5.18
C GLY A 39 -7.19 -6.51 4.70
N ILE A 40 -8.22 -6.31 5.52
CA ILE A 40 -9.62 -6.59 5.13
C ILE A 40 -10.20 -5.25 4.68
N PRO A 41 -10.39 -5.03 3.37
CA PRO A 41 -10.95 -3.77 2.89
C PRO A 41 -12.38 -3.60 3.45
N LYS A 42 -12.70 -2.38 3.89
CA LYS A 42 -14.11 -2.03 4.18
C LYS A 42 -14.90 -2.12 2.87
N PRO A 43 -16.12 -2.67 2.87
CA PRO A 43 -16.94 -2.70 1.66
C PRO A 43 -17.21 -1.26 1.21
N CYS A 44 -16.91 -0.97 -0.06
CA CYS A 44 -17.21 0.31 -0.69
C CYS A 44 -18.59 0.27 -1.37
N PRO A 45 -19.24 1.44 -1.55
CA PRO A 45 -20.46 1.54 -2.35
C PRO A 45 -20.26 0.98 -3.76
N GLU A 46 -21.35 0.55 -4.39
CA GLU A 46 -21.28 0.01 -5.76
C GLU A 46 -20.67 1.02 -6.73
N GLY A 47 -19.60 0.62 -7.41
CA GLY A 47 -18.91 1.43 -8.40
C GLY A 47 -17.63 2.10 -7.90
N ASP A 48 -17.44 2.24 -6.59
CA ASP A 48 -16.25 2.82 -5.98
C ASP A 48 -15.10 1.81 -5.84
N PHE A 49 -13.87 2.31 -5.75
CA PHE A 49 -12.69 1.50 -5.51
C PHE A 49 -12.22 1.62 -4.06
N SER A 50 -12.07 0.50 -3.38
CA SER A 50 -11.39 0.41 -2.09
C SER A 50 -9.90 0.68 -2.24
N PHE A 51 -9.33 1.43 -1.30
CA PHE A 51 -7.89 1.64 -1.21
C PHE A 51 -7.38 1.53 0.23
N LEU A 52 -6.11 1.18 0.35
CA LEU A 52 -5.32 1.29 1.57
C LEU A 52 -3.98 1.93 1.20
N ILE A 53 -3.59 2.96 1.92
CA ILE A 53 -2.32 3.65 1.76
C ILE A 53 -1.61 3.78 3.09
N THR A 54 -0.32 3.46 3.12
CA THR A 54 0.55 3.71 4.27
C THR A 54 1.80 4.48 3.83
N SER A 55 2.24 5.41 4.67
CA SER A 55 3.60 5.96 4.54
C SER A 55 4.63 4.90 4.96
N GLY A 56 5.92 5.22 4.82
CA GLY A 56 6.99 4.45 5.42
C GLY A 56 7.05 4.61 6.93
N ALA A 57 7.69 3.66 7.59
CA ALA A 57 8.13 3.76 8.97
C ALA A 57 9.64 4.01 9.00
N ALA A 58 10.01 5.25 9.33
CA ALA A 58 11.39 5.74 9.22
C ALA A 58 12.00 5.41 7.85
N ASN A 59 13.19 4.82 7.85
CA ASN A 59 13.92 4.34 6.68
C ASN A 59 13.99 2.81 6.62
N VAL A 60 13.17 2.09 7.40
CA VAL A 60 13.24 0.63 7.54
C VAL A 60 12.10 -0.10 6.86
N VAL A 61 10.88 0.46 6.90
CA VAL A 61 9.70 -0.13 6.27
C VAL A 61 9.19 0.85 5.23
N GLY A 62 9.18 0.40 3.97
CA GLY A 62 8.65 1.18 2.86
C GLY A 62 7.13 1.35 2.91
N PRO A 63 6.60 2.32 2.16
CA PRO A 63 5.18 2.56 2.06
C PRO A 63 4.47 1.42 1.36
N LYS A 64 3.14 1.43 1.45
CA LYS A 64 2.30 0.43 0.83
C LYS A 64 1.07 1.07 0.25
N ILE A 65 0.72 0.69 -0.98
CA ILE A 65 -0.49 1.13 -1.65
C ILE A 65 -1.22 -0.11 -2.17
N CYS A 66 -2.47 -0.25 -1.76
CA CYS A 66 -3.38 -1.27 -2.23
C CYS A 66 -4.64 -0.66 -2.82
N ILE A 67 -5.13 -1.26 -3.88
CA ILE A 67 -6.37 -0.88 -4.57
C ILE A 67 -7.15 -2.17 -4.84
N GLU A 68 -8.44 -2.21 -4.49
CA GLU A 68 -9.28 -3.41 -4.64
C GLU A 68 -8.67 -4.67 -4.01
N GLY A 69 -8.05 -4.50 -2.84
CA GLY A 69 -7.35 -5.58 -2.12
C GLY A 69 -6.07 -6.09 -2.79
N LYS A 70 -5.67 -5.55 -3.95
CA LYS A 70 -4.41 -5.89 -4.63
C LYS A 70 -3.30 -4.93 -4.23
N MET A 71 -2.13 -5.47 -3.89
CA MET A 71 -0.93 -4.66 -3.65
C MET A 71 -0.44 -4.09 -4.97
N VAL A 72 -0.35 -2.76 -5.04
CA VAL A 72 0.17 -2.02 -6.20
C VAL A 72 1.57 -1.51 -5.89
N MET A 73 1.80 -1.08 -4.65
CA MET A 73 3.11 -0.69 -4.16
C MET A 73 3.39 -1.35 -2.83
N GLY A 74 4.61 -1.84 -2.67
CA GLY A 74 5.08 -2.38 -1.40
C GLY A 74 6.43 -3.07 -1.50
N TYR A 75 6.93 -3.51 -0.36
CA TYR A 75 8.20 -4.23 -0.26
C TYR A 75 8.22 -5.51 -1.10
N VAL A 76 7.11 -6.27 -1.12
CA VAL A 76 7.00 -7.53 -1.87
C VAL A 76 7.05 -7.32 -3.38
N GLU A 77 6.50 -6.21 -3.87
CA GLU A 77 6.52 -5.83 -5.29
C GLU A 77 7.88 -5.25 -5.71
N ASN A 78 8.79 -5.01 -4.76
CA ASN A 78 10.13 -4.44 -4.98
C ASN A 78 10.10 -3.14 -5.80
N ASN A 79 9.11 -2.28 -5.53
CA ASN A 79 8.82 -1.09 -6.33
C ASN A 79 8.65 0.19 -5.50
N VAL A 80 9.19 0.20 -4.28
CA VAL A 80 9.17 1.34 -3.36
C VAL A 80 10.59 1.84 -3.10
N GLY A 81 10.74 3.15 -2.90
CA GLY A 81 12.03 3.77 -2.61
C GLY A 81 11.88 5.03 -1.77
N TYR A 82 13.00 5.56 -1.25
CA TYR A 82 13.00 6.77 -0.46
C TYR A 82 12.44 7.96 -1.27
N GLY A 83 11.82 8.91 -0.57
CA GLY A 83 11.15 10.06 -1.16
C GLY A 83 9.65 9.85 -1.34
N ILE A 84 9.14 10.19 -2.52
CA ILE A 84 7.70 10.26 -2.83
C ILE A 84 7.31 9.10 -3.73
N ASN A 85 6.47 8.20 -3.26
CA ASN A 85 6.00 7.03 -3.98
C ASN A 85 4.59 7.31 -4.53
N ILE A 86 4.38 7.17 -5.84
CA ILE A 86 3.15 7.58 -6.52
C ILE A 86 2.53 6.39 -7.27
N ALA A 87 1.24 6.17 -7.09
CA ALA A 87 0.43 5.27 -7.90
C ALA A 87 -0.67 6.06 -8.61
N VAL A 88 -0.89 5.79 -9.89
CA VAL A 88 -1.92 6.45 -10.70
C VAL A 88 -2.93 5.41 -11.18
N VAL A 89 -4.20 5.69 -10.98
CA VAL A 89 -5.32 4.85 -11.41
C VAL A 89 -6.14 5.63 -12.41
N ASN A 90 -6.40 5.03 -13.56
CA ASN A 90 -7.36 5.61 -14.50
C ASN A 90 -8.77 5.42 -13.94
N GLY A 91 -9.43 6.49 -13.50
CA GLY A 91 -10.74 6.39 -12.87
C GLY A 91 -11.89 6.10 -13.85
N LYS A 92 -11.63 6.01 -15.16
CA LYS A 92 -12.62 5.62 -16.18
C LYS A 92 -12.66 4.10 -16.43
N SER A 93 -11.54 3.40 -16.31
CA SER A 93 -11.43 1.97 -16.65
C SER A 93 -11.34 1.07 -15.41
N LYS A 94 -12.10 -0.04 -15.41
CA LYS A 94 -12.05 -1.07 -14.35
C LYS A 94 -10.80 -1.96 -14.43
N GLY A 95 -9.59 -1.38 -14.48
CA GLY A 95 -8.40 -2.24 -14.35
C GLY A 95 -7.06 -1.73 -14.84
N TYR A 96 -6.94 -0.53 -15.43
CA TYR A 96 -5.63 -0.01 -15.79
C TYR A 96 -5.06 0.86 -14.66
N ILE A 97 -4.27 0.20 -13.80
CA ILE A 97 -3.45 0.86 -12.79
C ILE A 97 -2.08 1.11 -13.45
N HIS A 98 -1.79 2.36 -13.79
CA HIS A 98 -0.43 2.78 -14.12
C HIS A 98 0.28 3.11 -12.81
N SER A 99 0.91 2.10 -12.20
CA SER A 99 1.90 2.35 -11.15
C SER A 99 3.19 2.81 -11.83
N LYS A 100 3.46 4.11 -11.81
CA LYS A 100 4.75 4.64 -12.27
C LYS A 100 5.48 5.24 -11.08
N PHE A 101 6.64 4.65 -10.85
CA PHE A 101 7.47 4.83 -9.68
C PHE A 101 8.42 6.00 -9.89
N SER A 102 8.54 6.89 -8.91
CA SER A 102 9.61 7.88 -8.87
C SER A 102 10.21 7.87 -7.47
N TYR A 103 11.21 7.02 -7.24
CA TYR A 103 11.99 7.11 -6.01
C TYR A 103 12.84 8.37 -6.09
N PHE A 104 12.77 9.22 -5.07
CA PHE A 104 13.46 10.48 -5.08
C PHE A 104 14.68 10.45 -4.18
N THR A 105 15.81 10.00 -4.73
CA THR A 105 17.09 10.11 -4.01
C THR A 105 18.10 11.00 -4.73
N SER A 106 17.87 11.43 -5.97
CA SER A 106 18.92 12.17 -6.73
C SER A 106 18.47 13.30 -7.68
N TYR A 107 17.37 13.19 -8.45
CA TYR A 107 17.07 14.14 -9.55
C TYR A 107 15.58 14.52 -9.66
N ILE A 108 15.25 15.82 -9.79
CA ILE A 108 13.88 16.40 -9.70
C ILE A 108 13.08 16.27 -11.00
N GLU A 109 13.80 16.19 -12.09
CA GLU A 109 13.32 16.22 -13.45
C GLU A 109 12.39 15.03 -13.76
N PRO A 110 12.74 13.76 -13.42
CA PRO A 110 11.84 12.62 -13.69
C PRO A 110 10.51 12.69 -12.93
N LEU A 111 10.50 13.26 -11.72
CA LEU A 111 9.27 13.45 -10.94
C LEU A 111 8.37 14.50 -11.62
N VAL A 112 8.95 15.63 -12.01
CA VAL A 112 8.23 16.71 -12.69
C VAL A 112 7.67 16.23 -14.03
N GLU A 113 8.46 15.54 -14.84
CA GLU A 113 8.01 14.94 -16.11
C GLU A 113 6.88 13.94 -15.89
N PHE A 114 7.01 13.11 -14.85
CA PHE A 114 5.96 12.16 -14.51
C PHE A 114 4.65 12.86 -14.13
N LEU A 115 4.68 13.83 -13.23
CA LEU A 115 3.50 14.60 -12.81
C LEU A 115 2.82 15.31 -13.99
N LYS A 116 3.61 15.84 -14.93
CA LYS A 116 3.10 16.43 -16.18
C LYS A 116 2.40 15.40 -17.06
N SER A 117 2.93 14.18 -17.14
CA SER A 117 2.39 13.09 -17.97
C SER A 117 1.08 12.48 -17.46
N ILE A 118 0.66 12.77 -16.23
CA ILE A 118 -0.63 12.28 -15.70
C ILE A 118 -1.77 12.84 -16.55
N GLU A 119 -2.71 11.99 -16.97
CA GLU A 119 -3.87 12.39 -17.78
C GLU A 119 -5.03 12.88 -16.91
N ASN A 120 -5.89 13.73 -17.46
CA ASN A 120 -7.13 14.14 -16.79
C ASN A 120 -8.06 12.92 -16.60
N GLY A 121 -8.76 12.85 -15.46
CA GLY A 121 -9.56 11.70 -15.07
C GLY A 121 -8.74 10.58 -14.38
N SER A 122 -7.51 10.90 -13.97
CA SER A 122 -6.68 9.99 -13.18
C SER A 122 -6.78 10.30 -11.69
N ILE A 123 -6.89 9.25 -10.87
CA ILE A 123 -6.75 9.31 -9.41
C ILE A 123 -5.28 9.07 -9.07
N VAL A 124 -4.74 9.87 -8.17
CA VAL A 124 -3.32 9.85 -7.79
C VAL A 124 -3.20 9.57 -6.29
N LEU A 125 -2.50 8.49 -5.93
CA LEU A 125 -2.19 8.12 -4.56
C LEU A 125 -0.70 8.35 -4.32
N ILE A 126 -0.36 9.05 -3.24
CA ILE A 126 1.02 9.40 -2.89
C ILE A 126 1.32 9.00 -1.46
N ALA A 127 2.42 8.28 -1.26
CA ALA A 127 2.94 7.89 0.04
C ALA A 127 4.42 8.24 0.16
N THR A 128 4.84 8.69 1.33
CA THR A 128 6.23 9.13 1.59
C THR A 128 7.06 8.05 2.25
N TYR A 129 8.38 8.06 2.03
CA TYR A 129 9.34 7.15 2.66
C TYR A 129 10.64 7.86 3.02
N ASP A 130 11.08 7.76 4.28
CA ASP A 130 12.23 8.46 4.84
C ASP A 130 12.11 9.99 4.75
N ASP A 131 12.48 10.61 3.63
CA ASP A 131 12.48 12.06 3.43
C ASP A 131 11.89 12.46 2.08
N PRO A 132 10.69 13.06 2.06
CA PRO A 132 10.04 13.49 0.83
C PRO A 132 10.39 14.91 0.39
N ALA A 133 11.06 15.73 1.22
CA ALA A 133 11.03 17.17 1.06
C ALA A 133 12.34 17.82 0.62
N THR A 134 13.50 17.27 0.98
CA THR A 134 14.82 17.94 0.79
C THR A 134 15.11 18.32 -0.66
N LYS A 135 14.51 17.63 -1.62
CA LYS A 135 14.75 17.84 -3.05
C LYS A 135 13.54 18.37 -3.82
N LEU A 136 12.42 18.61 -3.15
CA LEU A 136 11.24 19.21 -3.77
C LEU A 136 11.50 20.67 -4.14
N ASN A 137 11.33 20.99 -5.42
CA ASN A 137 11.34 22.36 -5.92
C ASN A 137 9.92 22.94 -6.00
N GLU A 138 9.81 24.24 -6.29
CA GLU A 138 8.52 24.93 -6.40
C GLU A 138 7.63 24.36 -7.52
N GLU A 139 8.22 23.91 -8.62
CA GLU A 139 7.49 23.31 -9.74
C GLU A 139 6.79 22.01 -9.36
N ALA A 140 7.51 21.08 -8.72
CA ALA A 140 6.94 19.82 -8.24
C ALA A 140 5.83 20.07 -7.19
N ARG A 141 6.05 21.01 -6.26
CA ARG A 141 5.04 21.41 -5.27
C ARG A 141 3.81 22.00 -5.95
N LYS A 142 3.99 22.82 -6.99
CA LYS A 142 2.89 23.38 -7.77
C LYS A 142 2.07 22.29 -8.48
N LEU A 143 2.73 21.35 -9.16
CA LEU A 143 2.07 20.25 -9.87
C LEU A 143 1.28 19.35 -8.92
N ILE A 144 1.84 19.01 -7.76
CA ILE A 144 1.12 18.19 -6.76
C ILE A 144 -0.03 18.98 -6.13
N ARG A 145 0.10 20.29 -5.94
CA ARG A 145 -1.00 21.15 -5.49
C ARG A 145 -2.15 21.19 -6.50
N GLU A 146 -1.85 21.17 -7.80
CA GLU A 146 -2.87 21.10 -8.87
C GLU A 146 -3.65 19.77 -8.85
N LEU A 147 -3.10 18.71 -8.22
CA LEU A 147 -3.83 17.46 -7.94
C LEU A 147 -4.77 17.58 -6.72
N GLY A 148 -4.69 18.69 -5.98
CA GLY A 148 -5.54 19.02 -4.84
C GLY A 148 -4.90 18.89 -3.45
N SER A 149 -3.58 18.75 -3.36
CA SER A 149 -2.86 18.74 -2.07
C SER A 149 -2.73 20.14 -1.49
N SER A 150 -3.03 20.26 -0.19
CA SER A 150 -2.79 21.45 0.62
C SER A 150 -1.49 21.35 1.42
N ALA A 151 -1.14 20.16 1.91
CA ALA A 151 0.02 19.96 2.78
C ALA A 151 1.34 20.05 2.01
N ILE A 152 1.37 19.77 0.71
CA ILE A 152 2.59 19.76 -0.10
C ILE A 152 3.35 21.10 -0.08
N GLN A 153 2.70 22.23 0.19
CA GLN A 153 3.38 23.52 0.32
C GLN A 153 4.23 23.59 1.60
N SER A 154 3.80 22.92 2.66
CA SER A 154 4.45 22.95 3.98
C SER A 154 5.23 21.68 4.31
N LEU A 155 5.25 20.69 3.40
CA LEU A 155 5.92 19.42 3.59
C LEU A 155 7.43 19.61 3.77
N GLY A 156 7.94 19.18 4.92
CA GLY A 156 9.32 19.36 5.37
C GLY A 156 10.09 18.05 5.55
N PHE A 157 11.35 18.19 5.98
CA PHE A 157 12.31 17.10 6.12
C PHE A 157 11.79 15.96 7.02
N ARG A 158 11.67 14.76 6.44
CA ARG A 158 11.15 13.54 7.10
C ARG A 158 9.72 13.63 7.64
N ASP A 159 8.93 14.57 7.14
CA ASP A 159 7.51 14.54 7.40
C ASP A 159 6.89 13.28 6.78
N ASN A 160 6.00 12.61 7.52
CA ASN A 160 5.18 11.56 6.93
C ASN A 160 3.93 12.20 6.34
N TRP A 161 3.61 11.79 5.12
CA TRP A 161 2.48 12.29 4.36
C TRP A 161 1.92 11.18 3.47
N VAL A 162 0.59 11.11 3.45
CA VAL A 162 -0.18 10.32 2.48
C VAL A 162 -1.23 11.22 1.87
N PHE A 163 -1.44 11.07 0.57
CA PHE A 163 -2.38 11.87 -0.18
C PHE A 163 -3.10 11.03 -1.22
N VAL A 164 -4.39 11.29 -1.39
CA VAL A 164 -5.17 10.82 -2.52
C VAL A 164 -5.91 12.00 -3.11
N GLY A 165 -5.70 12.24 -4.40
CA GLY A 165 -6.38 13.27 -5.17
C GLY A 165 -6.51 12.84 -6.61
N GLY A 166 -6.55 13.80 -7.53
CA GLY A 166 -6.68 13.46 -8.94
C GLY A 166 -6.45 14.66 -9.85
N LYS A 167 -6.39 14.39 -11.15
CA LYS A 167 -6.16 15.41 -12.16
C LYS A 167 -7.44 15.70 -12.94
N GLY A 168 -7.87 16.96 -12.95
CA GLY A 168 -9.08 17.41 -13.64
C GLY A 168 -10.27 17.69 -12.69
N ALA A 169 -11.30 18.32 -13.25
CA ALA A 169 -12.49 18.76 -12.53
C ALA A 169 -13.41 17.55 -12.29
N ASP A 170 -13.27 16.95 -11.10
CA ASP A 170 -14.28 16.13 -10.38
C ASP A 170 -13.68 15.43 -9.14
N VAL A 171 -12.50 15.84 -8.66
CA VAL A 171 -11.96 15.36 -7.37
C VAL A 171 -12.74 16.06 -6.25
N ALA A 172 -13.99 15.71 -6.07
CA ALA A 172 -14.86 16.22 -4.99
C ALA A 172 -14.35 15.83 -3.59
N SER A 173 -13.40 14.90 -3.51
CA SER A 173 -12.77 14.49 -2.27
C SER A 173 -11.26 14.25 -2.47
N THR A 174 -10.43 15.16 -1.97
CA THR A 174 -9.04 14.84 -1.67
C THR A 174 -8.96 14.29 -0.24
N LEU A 175 -8.07 13.33 -0.03
CA LEU A 175 -7.77 12.77 1.27
C LEU A 175 -6.31 13.03 1.56
N GLU A 176 -6.02 13.69 2.67
CA GLU A 176 -4.67 14.13 2.98
C GLU A 176 -4.40 14.03 4.47
N LYS A 177 -3.35 13.31 4.85
CA LYS A 177 -2.85 13.22 6.22
C LYS A 177 -1.37 13.54 6.21
N HIS A 178 -0.95 14.37 7.16
CA HIS A 178 0.41 14.85 7.31
C HIS A 178 0.79 14.85 8.79
N ILE A 179 1.93 14.27 9.11
CA ILE A 179 2.53 14.33 10.44
C ILE A 179 3.92 14.95 10.28
N LYS A 180 4.10 16.12 10.89
CA LYS A 180 5.38 16.82 10.89
C LYS A 180 6.41 16.08 11.72
N ASN A 181 7.64 16.02 11.21
CA ASN A 181 8.79 15.60 11.98
C ASN A 181 9.02 16.58 13.13
N ASN A 182 8.87 16.10 14.35
CA ASN A 182 9.10 16.86 15.57
C ASN A 182 9.77 15.97 16.61
N ARG A 183 11.00 16.31 16.98
CA ARG A 183 11.82 15.53 17.92
C ARG A 183 11.11 15.18 19.22
N ASP A 184 10.27 16.07 19.74
CA ASP A 184 9.58 15.86 21.02
C ASP A 184 8.33 14.96 20.91
N LYS A 185 7.81 14.77 19.69
CA LYS A 185 6.56 14.03 19.42
C LYS A 185 6.76 12.79 18.55
N ASN A 186 7.94 12.62 17.99
CA ASN A 186 8.23 11.53 17.08
C ASN A 186 8.11 10.18 17.79
N LYS A 187 7.51 9.22 17.09
CA LYS A 187 7.42 7.83 17.57
C LYS A 187 8.73 7.08 17.40
N TYR A 188 9.51 7.43 16.37
CA TYR A 188 10.83 6.89 16.12
C TYR A 188 11.87 7.98 16.38
N ASP A 189 13.12 7.60 16.65
CA ASP A 189 14.18 8.52 17.07
C ASP A 189 14.22 9.87 16.30
N SER A 190 14.16 9.81 14.96
CA SER A 190 14.15 11.01 14.09
C SER A 190 13.05 11.01 13.03
N TRP A 191 11.99 10.22 13.21
CA TRP A 191 10.87 10.14 12.27
C TRP A 191 9.52 10.11 12.99
N PRO A 192 8.49 10.76 12.43
CA PRO A 192 7.12 10.66 12.93
C PRO A 192 6.56 9.24 12.75
N GLU A 193 5.43 8.97 13.39
CA GLU A 193 4.76 7.68 13.21
C GLU A 193 4.28 7.46 11.77
N MET A 194 4.17 6.19 11.39
CA MET A 194 3.63 5.80 10.09
C MET A 194 2.15 6.18 10.01
N ILE A 195 1.74 6.73 8.88
CA ILE A 195 0.34 7.05 8.61
C ILE A 195 -0.29 5.87 7.88
N GLU A 196 -1.48 5.48 8.30
CA GLU A 196 -2.36 4.56 7.58
C GLU A 196 -3.70 5.23 7.28
N TRP A 197 -4.18 5.04 6.05
CA TRP A 197 -5.52 5.45 5.66
C TRP A 197 -6.13 4.41 4.72
N GLN A 198 -7.38 4.05 4.96
CA GLN A 198 -8.21 3.26 4.05
C GLN A 198 -9.53 3.97 3.75
N GLY A 199 -10.07 3.79 2.56
CA GLY A 199 -11.32 4.42 2.15
C GLY A 199 -11.80 3.91 0.79
N CYS A 200 -12.73 4.67 0.22
CA CYS A 200 -13.34 4.41 -1.07
C CYS A 200 -13.08 5.61 -1.98
N LEU A 201 -12.69 5.34 -3.22
CA LEU A 201 -12.47 6.34 -4.25
C LEU A 201 -13.68 6.37 -5.16
N PRO A 202 -14.30 7.55 -5.35
CA PRO A 202 -15.43 7.67 -6.26
C PRO A 202 -14.99 7.36 -7.68
N ARG A 203 -15.86 6.68 -8.42
CA ARG A 203 -15.67 6.55 -9.87
C ARG A 203 -15.92 7.89 -10.54
N TYR A 204 -15.08 8.26 -11.52
CA TYR A 204 -15.46 9.32 -12.45
C TYR A 204 -16.63 8.81 -13.29
N LEU A 205 -17.83 9.28 -12.96
CA LEU A 205 -19.01 9.15 -13.79
C LEU A 205 -18.92 10.28 -14.82
N GLU A 206 -19.10 9.93 -16.11
CA GLU A 206 -19.15 10.93 -17.19
C GLU A 206 -20.32 11.91 -17.02
#